data_AF-A0A0A3INI7-F1
#
_entry.id   AF-A0A0A3INI7-F1
#
_cell.length_a   1.000
_cell.length_b   1.000
_cell.length_c   1.000
_cell.angle_alpha   90.00
_cell.angle_beta   90.00
_cell.angle_gamma   90.00
#
_symmetry.space_group_name_H-M   'P 1'
#
loop_
_entity.id
_entity.type
_entity.pdbx_description
1 polymer ?
#
loop_
_entity_poly.entity_id
_entity_poly.type
_entity_poly.pdbx_seq_one_letter_code
_entity_poly.pdbx_strand_id
1 'polypeptide(L)'
;MDQQTKPKKKKKRIWLYILSGLLVIILGFAGYVLYEFKIKQYDVADPVVDEIIEENYVIDLPDGNKMIIDKEGNIVEEKGTTETVAEESDTETSTQTETDTESSTGRDQATNNNNNSGTPATSKPKPEKPTVASIKQKYMPAIQALESQANTKINGLVQQAKNEYVAKKSNGESISFGYFYNKYLGAADALEQSTDAAFNSIISVVENELVNNGFSKDHVNSLRTEYEATKEARRSNLYNKALEML
;
A
#
# COMPACT_ATOMS: atom_id res chain seq x y z
N MET A 1 -67.97 62.18 -25.91
CA MET A 1 -67.69 61.31 -27.07
C MET A 1 -66.31 61.71 -27.59
N ASP A 2 -65.37 60.80 -27.86
CA ASP A 2 -65.47 59.33 -27.69
C ASP A 2 -64.14 58.65 -27.37
N GLN A 3 -64.19 57.40 -26.90
CA GLN A 3 -63.00 56.57 -26.72
C GLN A 3 -62.68 55.76 -27.98
N GLN A 4 -61.40 55.40 -28.18
CA GLN A 4 -61.01 54.01 -28.50
C GLN A 4 -59.53 53.77 -28.17
N THR A 5 -59.21 52.60 -27.61
CA THR A 5 -57.82 52.13 -27.42
C THR A 5 -57.66 50.64 -27.70
N LYS A 6 -56.70 50.29 -28.56
CA LYS A 6 -56.12 48.93 -28.83
C LYS A 6 -54.92 49.11 -29.79
N PRO A 7 -53.94 48.18 -29.88
CA PRO A 7 -54.07 46.75 -29.62
C PRO A 7 -52.95 46.11 -28.76
N LYS A 8 -53.23 45.77 -27.50
CA LYS A 8 -52.29 45.02 -26.62
C LYS A 8 -52.17 43.50 -26.94
N LYS A 9 -52.81 42.98 -28.00
CA LYS A 9 -52.87 41.51 -28.28
C LYS A 9 -51.62 40.89 -28.93
N LYS A 10 -50.88 41.57 -29.82
CA LYS A 10 -49.75 40.94 -30.55
C LYS A 10 -48.56 40.57 -29.64
N LYS A 11 -48.11 41.47 -28.75
CA LYS A 11 -46.95 41.24 -27.87
C LYS A 11 -47.10 40.00 -26.96
N LYS A 12 -48.31 39.69 -26.48
CA LYS A 12 -48.57 38.51 -25.63
C LYS A 12 -48.30 37.17 -26.33
N ARG A 13 -48.51 37.07 -27.65
CA ARG A 13 -48.21 35.83 -28.41
C ARG A 13 -46.70 35.65 -28.62
N ILE A 14 -45.99 36.73 -28.92
CA ILE A 14 -44.52 36.70 -29.09
C ILE A 14 -43.84 36.25 -27.78
N TRP A 15 -44.27 36.80 -26.64
CA TRP A 15 -43.73 36.39 -25.33
C TRP A 15 -44.01 34.90 -25.00
N LEU A 16 -45.15 34.36 -25.45
CA LEU A 16 -45.47 32.94 -25.29
C LEU A 16 -44.51 32.03 -26.07
N TYR A 17 -44.12 32.40 -27.29
CA TYR A 17 -43.12 31.66 -28.08
C TYR A 17 -41.72 31.75 -27.47
N ILE A 18 -41.33 32.92 -26.94
CA ILE A 18 -40.06 33.08 -26.21
C ILE A 18 -40.02 32.18 -24.98
N LEU A 19 -41.09 32.16 -24.18
CA LEU A 19 -41.19 31.30 -22.99
C LEU A 19 -41.14 29.80 -23.35
N SER A 20 -41.79 29.42 -24.46
CA SER A 20 -41.75 28.05 -24.99
C SER A 20 -40.33 27.63 -25.43
N GLY A 21 -39.62 28.50 -26.16
CA GLY A 21 -38.23 28.23 -26.55
C GLY A 21 -37.30 28.10 -25.34
N LEU A 22 -37.48 28.95 -24.32
CA LEU A 22 -36.72 28.88 -23.07
C LEU A 22 -36.99 27.58 -22.30
N LEU A 23 -38.25 27.11 -22.28
CA LEU A 23 -38.61 25.81 -21.71
C LEU A 23 -37.92 24.64 -22.44
N VAL A 24 -37.86 24.66 -23.77
CA VAL A 24 -37.16 23.62 -24.56
C VAL A 24 -35.65 23.65 -24.28
N ILE A 25 -35.04 24.82 -24.13
CA ILE A 25 -33.63 24.95 -23.73
C ILE A 25 -33.40 24.41 -22.32
N ILE A 26 -34.28 24.72 -21.36
CA ILE A 26 -34.21 24.18 -19.99
C ILE A 26 -34.37 22.65 -19.98
N LEU A 27 -35.30 22.10 -20.77
CA LEU A 27 -35.49 20.64 -20.86
C LEU A 27 -34.32 19.94 -21.56
N GLY A 28 -33.73 20.56 -22.60
CA GLY A 28 -32.52 20.06 -23.25
C GLY A 28 -31.30 20.11 -22.34
N PHE A 29 -31.12 21.21 -21.60
CA PHE A 29 -30.04 21.36 -20.63
C PHE A 29 -30.22 20.44 -19.41
N ALA A 30 -31.44 20.30 -18.87
CA ALA A 30 -31.74 19.33 -17.83
C ALA A 30 -31.56 17.89 -18.33
N GLY A 31 -31.90 17.59 -19.58
CA GLY A 31 -31.61 16.31 -20.22
C GLY A 31 -30.10 16.03 -20.33
N TYR A 32 -29.31 17.02 -20.73
CA TYR A 32 -27.85 16.91 -20.79
C TYR A 32 -27.21 16.80 -19.39
N VAL A 33 -27.67 17.58 -18.41
CA VAL A 33 -27.20 17.47 -17.02
C VAL A 33 -27.60 16.13 -16.40
N LEU A 34 -28.79 15.60 -16.69
CA LEU A 34 -29.20 14.26 -16.26
C LEU A 34 -28.43 13.15 -16.99
N TYR A 35 -27.99 13.37 -18.23
CA TYR A 35 -27.12 12.46 -18.97
C TYR A 35 -25.72 12.42 -18.34
N GLU A 36 -25.11 13.58 -18.08
CA GLU A 36 -23.84 13.72 -17.32
C GLU A 36 -23.93 13.09 -15.92
N PHE A 37 -25.00 13.36 -15.17
CA PHE A 37 -25.18 12.80 -13.82
C PHE A 37 -25.46 11.30 -13.82
N LYS A 38 -26.23 10.76 -14.78
CA LYS A 38 -26.48 9.32 -14.88
C LYS A 38 -25.28 8.53 -15.41
N ILE A 39 -24.41 9.13 -16.21
CA ILE A 39 -23.16 8.48 -16.64
C ILE A 39 -22.14 8.43 -15.50
N LYS A 40 -22.12 9.46 -14.62
CA LYS A 40 -21.27 9.49 -13.41
C LYS A 40 -21.84 8.71 -12.22
N GLN A 41 -23.09 8.26 -12.31
CA GLN A 41 -23.75 7.33 -11.40
C GLN A 41 -24.01 5.99 -12.13
N TYR A 42 -22.97 5.47 -12.79
CA TYR A 42 -22.88 4.03 -13.04
C TYR A 42 -22.64 3.32 -11.71
N ASP A 43 -23.20 2.12 -11.55
CA ASP A 43 -23.08 1.34 -10.31
C ASP A 43 -21.66 0.74 -10.22
N VAL A 44 -20.72 1.56 -9.76
CA VAL A 44 -19.30 1.20 -9.52
C VAL A 44 -19.04 0.79 -8.07
N ALA A 45 -19.99 1.06 -7.18
CA ALA A 45 -19.99 0.54 -5.81
C ALA A 45 -20.05 -0.99 -5.88
N ASP A 46 -19.01 -1.64 -5.38
CA ASP A 46 -18.84 -3.08 -5.41
C ASP A 46 -18.23 -3.44 -4.07
N PRO A 47 -18.98 -4.09 -3.17
CA PRO A 47 -18.55 -4.27 -1.79
C PRO A 47 -17.25 -5.07 -1.68
N VAL A 48 -16.88 -5.87 -2.69
CA VAL A 48 -15.60 -6.58 -2.74
C VAL A 48 -14.45 -5.65 -3.11
N VAL A 49 -14.68 -4.67 -3.99
CA VAL A 49 -13.70 -3.62 -4.30
C VAL A 49 -13.54 -2.69 -3.11
N ASP A 50 -14.64 -2.28 -2.49
CA ASP A 50 -14.65 -1.42 -1.32
C ASP A 50 -13.91 -2.12 -0.15
N GLU A 51 -14.24 -3.38 0.19
CA GLU A 51 -13.56 -4.17 1.24
C GLU A 51 -12.03 -4.25 1.04
N ILE A 52 -11.55 -4.42 -0.20
CA ILE A 52 -10.10 -4.46 -0.51
C ILE A 52 -9.42 -3.10 -0.26
N ILE A 53 -10.12 -1.99 -0.51
CA ILE A 53 -9.62 -0.63 -0.27
C ILE A 53 -9.71 -0.27 1.21
N GLU A 54 -10.79 -0.67 1.90
CA GLU A 54 -11.07 -0.28 3.29
C GLU A 54 -10.32 -1.10 4.35
N GLU A 55 -9.84 -2.31 4.03
CA GLU A 55 -8.99 -3.09 4.92
C GLU A 55 -7.66 -2.35 5.22
N ASN A 56 -7.40 -2.08 6.50
CA ASN A 56 -6.20 -1.37 6.98
C ASN A 56 -4.88 -2.09 6.63
N TYR A 57 -3.80 -1.30 6.51
CA TYR A 57 -2.44 -1.84 6.59
C TYR A 57 -2.05 -2.13 8.03
N VAL A 58 -1.39 -3.27 8.27
CA VAL A 58 -0.84 -3.64 9.58
C VAL A 58 0.66 -3.84 9.44
N ILE A 59 1.44 -2.97 10.06
CA ILE A 59 2.90 -2.95 9.95
C ILE A 59 3.53 -3.31 11.30
N ASP A 60 4.35 -4.35 11.29
CA ASP A 60 5.15 -4.78 12.43
C ASP A 60 6.44 -3.96 12.50
N LEU A 61 6.58 -3.18 13.57
CA LEU A 61 7.77 -2.38 13.83
C LEU A 61 8.82 -3.19 14.60
N PRO A 62 10.12 -2.90 14.40
CA PRO A 62 11.22 -3.67 14.97
C PRO A 62 11.51 -3.38 16.45
N ASP A 63 10.66 -2.59 17.11
CA ASP A 63 10.56 -2.46 18.57
C ASP A 63 9.49 -3.40 19.17
N GLY A 64 8.78 -4.17 18.33
CA GLY A 64 7.70 -5.07 18.71
C GLY A 64 6.30 -4.45 18.63
N ASN A 65 6.19 -3.16 18.31
CA ASN A 65 4.91 -2.45 18.24
C ASN A 65 4.22 -2.69 16.88
N LYS A 66 2.89 -2.57 16.84
CA LYS A 66 2.11 -2.63 15.58
C LYS A 66 1.56 -1.26 15.23
N MET A 67 1.86 -0.79 14.02
CA MET A 67 1.28 0.42 13.43
C MET A 67 0.15 0.00 12.49
N ILE A 68 -1.09 0.35 12.84
CA ILE A 68 -2.27 0.12 12.01
C ILE A 68 -2.64 1.42 11.29
N ILE A 69 -2.79 1.37 9.97
CA ILE A 69 -2.94 2.53 9.11
C ILE A 69 -4.19 2.36 8.24
N ASP A 70 -5.07 3.36 8.24
CA ASP A 70 -6.33 3.33 7.49
C ASP A 70 -6.17 3.64 5.99
N LYS A 71 -7.27 3.49 5.25
CA LYS A 71 -7.39 3.78 3.82
C LYS A 71 -7.22 5.26 3.45
N GLU A 72 -7.37 6.17 4.42
CA GLU A 72 -7.06 7.59 4.28
C GLU A 72 -5.57 7.90 4.59
N GLY A 73 -4.81 6.91 5.09
CA GLY A 73 -3.39 7.02 5.42
C GLY A 73 -3.08 7.45 6.86
N ASN A 74 -4.07 7.52 7.75
CA ASN A 74 -3.87 7.90 9.15
C ASN A 74 -3.48 6.68 10.00
N ILE A 75 -2.65 6.90 11.02
CA ILE A 75 -2.37 5.89 12.05
C ILE A 75 -3.58 5.83 13.00
N VAL A 76 -4.28 4.69 13.02
CA VAL A 76 -5.51 4.48 13.81
C VAL A 76 -5.28 3.69 15.10
N GLU A 77 -4.24 2.85 15.15
CA GLU A 77 -3.77 2.24 16.40
C GLU A 77 -2.25 2.06 16.37
N GLU A 78 -1.55 2.56 17.39
CA GLU A 78 -0.16 2.22 17.69
C GLU A 78 -0.17 1.28 18.90
N LYS A 79 -0.20 -0.03 18.64
CA LYS A 79 -0.39 -1.04 19.68
C LYS A 79 0.98 -1.43 20.27
N GLY A 80 1.27 -0.87 21.45
CA GLY A 80 2.53 -1.09 22.16
C GLY A 80 2.61 -2.47 22.81
N THR A 81 3.54 -3.32 22.40
CA THR A 81 3.67 -4.70 22.92
C THR A 81 4.47 -4.73 24.23
N THR A 82 3.87 -4.19 25.30
CA THR A 82 4.45 -4.23 26.65
C THR A 82 4.10 -5.56 27.36
N GLU A 83 4.59 -6.69 26.84
CA GLU A 83 4.47 -7.97 27.56
C GLU A 83 5.71 -8.86 27.39
N THR A 84 6.60 -8.78 28.38
CA THR A 84 7.74 -9.70 28.51
C THR A 84 7.26 -11.05 29.03
N VAL A 85 7.25 -12.06 28.16
CA VAL A 85 7.30 -13.46 28.58
C VAL A 85 8.66 -14.01 28.16
N ALA A 86 9.56 -14.13 29.14
CA ALA A 86 10.70 -15.02 29.03
C ALA A 86 10.26 -16.39 29.55
N GLU A 87 10.41 -17.43 28.74
CA GLU A 87 10.27 -18.81 29.20
C GLU A 87 11.42 -19.63 28.63
N GLU A 88 12.30 -20.08 29.52
CA GLU A 88 13.36 -21.04 29.20
C GLU A 88 12.73 -22.42 28.99
N SER A 89 13.27 -23.21 28.07
CA SER A 89 13.01 -24.65 28.01
C SER A 89 14.31 -25.37 27.63
N ASP A 90 15.21 -25.41 28.61
CA ASP A 90 16.40 -26.24 28.60
C ASP A 90 16.07 -27.57 29.30
N THR A 91 16.43 -28.71 28.69
CA THR A 91 16.50 -30.08 29.27
C THR A 91 16.81 -31.08 28.13
N GLU A 92 18.07 -31.52 28.03
CA GLU A 92 18.53 -32.92 28.24
C GLU A 92 17.67 -34.12 27.74
N THR A 93 18.19 -35.27 27.31
CA THR A 93 19.58 -35.80 27.17
C THR A 93 19.56 -37.16 26.43
N SER A 94 20.74 -37.70 26.05
CA SER A 94 21.02 -39.11 25.68
C SER A 94 20.65 -39.64 24.28
N THR A 95 21.37 -40.62 23.68
CA THR A 95 22.72 -41.19 23.95
C THR A 95 23.21 -42.03 22.74
N GLN A 96 24.53 -42.14 22.56
CA GLN A 96 25.38 -43.13 21.82
C GLN A 96 24.72 -44.12 20.82
N THR A 97 25.38 -44.49 19.71
CA THR A 97 26.56 -45.41 19.72
C THR A 97 27.43 -45.32 18.45
N GLU A 98 28.68 -45.76 18.60
CA GLU A 98 29.82 -45.69 17.67
C GLU A 98 29.79 -46.73 16.54
N THR A 99 30.57 -46.48 15.48
CA THR A 99 31.53 -47.40 14.78
C THR A 99 31.85 -46.84 13.37
N ASP A 100 33.05 -46.97 12.78
CA ASP A 100 34.44 -47.12 13.27
C ASP A 100 35.40 -46.92 12.05
N THR A 101 36.72 -46.79 12.27
CA THR A 101 37.80 -47.30 11.36
C THR A 101 37.96 -46.60 9.97
N GLU A 102 39.14 -46.19 9.47
CA GLU A 102 40.55 -46.32 9.90
C GLU A 102 41.52 -45.30 9.21
N SER A 103 42.74 -45.18 9.74
CA SER A 103 44.02 -44.84 9.04
C SER A 103 44.18 -43.47 8.30
N SER A 104 45.36 -42.84 8.17
CA SER A 104 46.73 -43.05 8.69
C SER A 104 47.51 -41.71 8.61
N THR A 105 48.23 -41.20 9.63
CA THR A 105 49.58 -41.53 10.17
C THR A 105 50.73 -40.60 9.69
N GLY A 106 51.36 -39.87 10.62
CA GLY A 106 52.61 -39.07 10.44
C GLY A 106 52.57 -37.77 11.28
N ARG A 107 53.37 -37.57 12.35
CA ARG A 107 54.82 -37.23 12.43
C ARG A 107 55.16 -35.89 11.74
N ASP A 108 55.93 -34.94 12.31
CA ASP A 108 56.67 -34.80 13.59
C ASP A 108 57.12 -33.29 13.69
N GLN A 109 57.55 -32.64 14.80
CA GLN A 109 57.81 -32.99 16.21
C GLN A 109 57.59 -31.75 17.13
N ALA A 110 58.25 -31.66 18.30
CA ALA A 110 58.11 -30.63 19.35
C ALA A 110 58.99 -29.35 19.18
N THR A 111 58.76 -28.30 20.01
CA THR A 111 59.78 -27.74 20.96
C THR A 111 59.29 -26.50 21.77
N ASN A 112 59.38 -26.61 23.11
CA ASN A 112 59.58 -25.60 24.18
C ASN A 112 58.91 -24.20 24.24
N ASN A 113 58.46 -23.93 25.48
CA ASN A 113 58.76 -22.76 26.34
C ASN A 113 57.81 -21.56 26.51
N ASN A 114 57.19 -21.58 27.71
CA ASN A 114 57.35 -20.59 28.79
C ASN A 114 56.25 -19.52 28.96
N ASN A 115 56.00 -19.23 30.23
CA ASN A 115 54.97 -18.30 30.69
C ASN A 115 55.26 -16.86 30.25
N ASN A 116 54.20 -16.16 29.82
CA ASN A 116 54.03 -14.76 30.21
C ASN A 116 52.57 -14.54 30.63
N SER A 117 52.35 -14.22 31.90
CA SER A 117 51.01 -14.02 32.47
C SER A 117 50.44 -12.64 32.13
N GLY A 118 50.25 -12.40 30.83
CA GLY A 118 49.50 -11.24 30.33
C GLY A 118 48.01 -11.49 30.46
N THR A 119 47.43 -11.19 31.63
CA THR A 119 45.96 -11.21 31.84
C THR A 119 45.29 -10.39 30.73
N PRO A 120 44.43 -10.98 29.89
CA PRO A 120 43.63 -10.19 28.96
C PRO A 120 42.76 -9.26 29.78
N ALA A 121 42.98 -7.95 29.65
CA ALA A 121 42.07 -6.97 30.20
C ALA A 121 40.78 -7.07 29.38
N THR A 122 39.82 -7.88 29.86
CA THR A 122 38.50 -8.05 29.24
C THR A 122 37.70 -6.76 29.42
N SER A 123 38.07 -5.75 28.65
CA SER A 123 37.24 -4.59 28.38
C SER A 123 35.96 -5.11 27.76
N LYS A 124 34.89 -5.21 28.55
CA LYS A 124 33.54 -5.52 28.05
C LYS A 124 33.31 -4.65 26.81
N PRO A 125 32.89 -5.23 25.67
CA PRO A 125 32.65 -4.44 24.48
C PRO A 125 31.66 -3.33 24.83
N LYS A 126 32.11 -2.09 24.70
CA LYS A 126 31.24 -0.92 24.85
C LYS A 126 30.14 -1.09 23.80
N PRO A 127 28.85 -0.97 24.16
CA PRO A 127 27.77 -1.15 23.18
C PRO A 127 28.02 -0.20 22.00
N GLU A 128 28.26 -0.78 20.83
CA GLU A 128 28.54 -0.01 19.63
C GLU A 128 27.28 0.78 19.26
N LYS A 129 27.47 2.05 18.88
CA LYS A 129 26.36 2.82 18.34
C LYS A 129 25.88 2.18 17.04
N PRO A 130 24.57 2.01 16.82
CA PRO A 130 24.08 1.46 15.57
C PRO A 130 24.51 2.35 14.40
N THR A 131 24.81 1.73 13.27
CA THR A 131 25.18 2.41 12.03
C THR A 131 23.94 2.82 11.23
N VAL A 132 24.08 3.76 10.30
CA VAL A 132 23.04 4.07 9.30
C VAL A 132 22.56 2.80 8.57
N ALA A 133 23.47 1.89 8.24
CA ALA A 133 23.13 0.64 7.55
C ALA A 133 22.30 -0.31 8.44
N SER A 134 22.70 -0.51 9.69
CA SER A 134 21.95 -1.36 10.62
C SER A 134 20.60 -0.75 11.00
N ILE A 135 20.48 0.57 11.13
CA ILE A 135 19.19 1.26 11.34
C ILE A 135 18.27 1.03 10.14
N LYS A 136 18.74 1.16 8.90
CA LYS A 136 17.92 0.83 7.72
C LYS A 136 17.50 -0.63 7.69
N GLN A 137 18.46 -1.54 7.87
CA GLN A 137 18.22 -2.99 7.79
C GLN A 137 17.14 -3.45 8.77
N LYS A 138 17.09 -2.83 9.96
CA LYS A 138 16.08 -3.04 11.01
C LYS A 138 14.63 -2.83 10.52
N TYR A 139 14.39 -1.94 9.55
CA TYR A 139 13.05 -1.63 9.01
C TYR A 139 12.75 -2.27 7.65
N MET A 140 13.71 -2.93 6.99
CA MET A 140 13.45 -3.62 5.71
C MET A 140 12.30 -4.64 5.78
N PRO A 141 12.13 -5.44 6.86
CA PRO A 141 10.98 -6.34 6.98
C PRO A 141 9.63 -5.62 6.99
N ALA A 142 9.54 -4.44 7.62
CA ALA A 142 8.32 -3.63 7.66
C ALA A 142 7.95 -3.08 6.28
N ILE A 143 8.96 -2.62 5.51
CA ILE A 143 8.78 -2.15 4.12
C ILE A 143 8.35 -3.31 3.22
N GLN A 144 9.00 -4.48 3.34
CA GLN A 144 8.63 -5.68 2.57
C GLN A 144 7.22 -6.20 2.92
N ALA A 145 6.81 -6.12 4.18
CA ALA A 145 5.45 -6.45 4.61
C ALA A 145 4.40 -5.51 4.01
N LEU A 146 4.69 -4.20 3.94
CA LEU A 146 3.84 -3.22 3.27
C LEU A 146 3.70 -3.50 1.77
N GLU A 147 4.82 -3.73 1.07
CA GLU A 147 4.81 -4.06 -0.35
C GLU A 147 4.03 -5.36 -0.62
N SER A 148 4.15 -6.37 0.25
CA SER A 148 3.39 -7.63 0.15
C SER A 148 1.88 -7.43 0.34
N GLN A 149 1.47 -6.61 1.30
CA GLN A 149 0.06 -6.24 1.51
C GLN A 149 -0.50 -5.49 0.28
N ALA A 150 0.20 -4.47 -0.21
CA ALA A 150 -0.22 -3.70 -1.38
C ALA A 150 -0.29 -4.56 -2.66
N ASN A 151 0.68 -5.46 -2.85
CA ASN A 151 0.64 -6.46 -3.93
C ASN A 151 -0.57 -7.41 -3.81
N THR A 152 -0.91 -7.85 -2.59
CA THR A 152 -2.05 -8.74 -2.33
C THR A 152 -3.37 -8.04 -2.68
N LYS A 153 -3.58 -6.82 -2.19
CA LYS A 153 -4.76 -5.99 -2.47
C LYS A 153 -4.91 -5.70 -3.97
N ILE A 154 -3.83 -5.32 -4.67
CA ILE A 154 -3.85 -5.10 -6.13
C ILE A 154 -4.21 -6.38 -6.90
N ASN A 155 -3.69 -7.54 -6.49
CA ASN A 155 -4.08 -8.82 -7.10
C ASN A 155 -5.57 -9.14 -6.84
N GLY A 156 -6.12 -8.76 -5.69
CA GLY A 156 -7.56 -8.82 -5.40
C GLY A 156 -8.39 -7.99 -6.38
N LEU A 157 -8.05 -6.71 -6.57
CA LEU A 157 -8.72 -5.84 -7.55
C LEU A 157 -8.68 -6.41 -8.97
N VAL A 158 -7.53 -6.94 -9.41
CA VAL A 158 -7.39 -7.60 -10.72
C VAL A 158 -8.28 -8.83 -10.83
N GLN A 159 -8.35 -9.67 -9.79
CA GLN A 159 -9.17 -10.87 -9.81
C GLN A 159 -10.67 -10.53 -9.81
N GLN A 160 -11.10 -9.48 -9.09
CA GLN A 160 -12.48 -9.01 -9.11
C GLN A 160 -12.85 -8.41 -10.48
N ALA A 161 -11.98 -7.61 -11.09
CA ALA A 161 -12.16 -7.11 -12.47
C ALA A 161 -12.31 -8.26 -13.48
N LYS A 162 -11.48 -9.31 -13.35
CA LYS A 162 -11.56 -10.51 -14.17
C LYS A 162 -12.86 -11.28 -13.96
N ASN A 163 -13.31 -11.45 -12.72
CA ASN A 163 -14.57 -12.11 -12.38
C ASN A 163 -15.75 -11.38 -13.04
N GLU A 164 -15.82 -10.05 -12.88
CA GLU A 164 -16.89 -9.24 -13.44
C GLU A 164 -16.88 -9.25 -14.97
N TYR A 165 -15.72 -9.09 -15.61
CA TYR A 165 -15.59 -9.18 -17.07
C TYR A 165 -16.13 -10.52 -17.59
N VAL A 166 -15.74 -11.65 -16.97
CA VAL A 166 -16.19 -12.98 -17.36
C VAL A 166 -17.70 -13.14 -17.16
N ALA A 167 -18.25 -12.71 -16.02
CA ALA A 167 -19.68 -12.78 -15.74
C ALA A 167 -20.51 -11.98 -16.77
N LYS A 168 -20.12 -10.74 -17.04
CA LYS A 168 -20.76 -9.89 -18.06
C LYS A 168 -20.70 -10.53 -19.45
N LYS A 169 -19.55 -11.10 -19.82
CA LYS A 169 -19.35 -11.81 -21.10
C LYS A 169 -20.24 -13.06 -21.22
N SER A 170 -20.43 -13.84 -20.15
CA SER A 170 -21.37 -14.98 -20.15
C SER A 170 -22.84 -14.58 -20.14
N ASN A 171 -23.18 -13.44 -19.55
CA ASN A 171 -24.55 -12.91 -19.51
C ASN A 171 -24.97 -12.23 -20.83
N GLY A 172 -24.04 -11.98 -21.75
CA GLY A 172 -24.28 -11.19 -22.97
C GLY A 172 -24.39 -9.68 -22.71
N GLU A 173 -23.89 -9.19 -21.57
CA GLU A 173 -23.86 -7.77 -21.22
C GLU A 173 -22.82 -7.01 -22.06
N SER A 174 -23.10 -5.73 -22.34
CA SER A 174 -22.16 -4.85 -23.04
C SER A 174 -20.98 -4.47 -22.12
N ILE A 175 -19.79 -4.99 -22.43
CA ILE A 175 -18.56 -4.68 -21.70
C ILE A 175 -18.09 -3.26 -22.06
N SER A 176 -18.11 -2.36 -21.08
CA SER A 176 -17.65 -0.97 -21.24
C SER A 176 -16.25 -0.80 -20.66
N PHE A 177 -15.24 -0.60 -21.53
CA PHE A 177 -13.87 -0.33 -21.10
C PHE A 177 -13.79 0.87 -20.13
N GLY A 178 -14.55 1.94 -20.40
CA GLY A 178 -14.61 3.11 -19.54
C GLY A 178 -15.18 2.83 -18.14
N TYR A 179 -16.10 1.87 -18.00
CA TYR A 179 -16.60 1.45 -16.68
C TYR A 179 -15.49 0.75 -15.88
N PHE A 180 -14.87 -0.27 -16.46
CA PHE A 180 -13.78 -1.01 -15.81
C PHE A 180 -12.58 -0.12 -15.48
N TYR A 181 -12.23 0.81 -16.37
CA TYR A 181 -11.17 1.78 -16.14
C TYR A 181 -11.45 2.67 -14.93
N ASN A 182 -12.61 3.35 -14.88
CA ASN A 182 -12.93 4.24 -13.75
C ASN A 182 -13.05 3.49 -12.42
N LYS A 183 -13.66 2.29 -12.42
CA LYS A 183 -13.83 1.46 -11.22
C LYS A 183 -12.50 0.94 -10.67
N TYR A 184 -11.75 0.19 -11.48
CA TYR A 184 -10.58 -0.54 -11.00
C TYR A 184 -9.28 0.27 -11.00
N LEU A 185 -9.14 1.30 -11.85
CA LEU A 185 -8.01 2.23 -11.70
C LEU A 185 -8.23 3.19 -10.53
N GLY A 186 -9.44 3.72 -10.34
CA GLY A 186 -9.75 4.55 -9.15
C GLY A 186 -9.53 3.80 -7.83
N ALA A 187 -9.89 2.51 -7.79
CA ALA A 187 -9.56 1.63 -6.68
C ALA A 187 -8.03 1.45 -6.48
N ALA A 188 -7.28 1.25 -7.57
CA ALA A 188 -5.82 1.10 -7.51
C ALA A 188 -5.10 2.40 -7.11
N ASP A 189 -5.58 3.56 -7.56
CA ASP A 189 -5.04 4.88 -7.22
C ASP A 189 -5.29 5.22 -5.74
N ALA A 190 -6.47 4.88 -5.20
CA ALA A 190 -6.77 5.02 -3.76
C ALA A 190 -5.90 4.10 -2.91
N LEU A 191 -5.74 2.85 -3.35
CA LEU A 191 -4.89 1.84 -2.72
C LEU A 191 -3.40 2.21 -2.77
N GLU A 192 -2.94 2.88 -3.83
CA GLU A 192 -1.57 3.39 -3.90
C GLU A 192 -1.37 4.58 -2.95
N GLN A 193 -2.32 5.52 -2.86
CA GLN A 193 -2.25 6.65 -1.91
C GLN A 193 -2.14 6.19 -0.45
N SER A 194 -2.91 5.17 -0.04
CA SER A 194 -2.78 4.58 1.29
C SER A 194 -1.48 3.79 1.48
N THR A 195 -0.95 3.16 0.43
CA THR A 195 0.40 2.54 0.46
C THR A 195 1.49 3.60 0.67
N ASP A 196 1.42 4.72 -0.07
CA ASP A 196 2.38 5.83 0.01
C ASP A 196 2.33 6.49 1.40
N ALA A 197 1.14 6.67 1.97
CA ALA A 197 0.98 7.18 3.34
C ALA A 197 1.56 6.21 4.39
N ALA A 198 1.30 4.91 4.24
CA ALA A 198 1.85 3.87 5.09
C ALA A 198 3.39 3.82 5.03
N PHE A 199 3.97 3.89 3.83
CA PHE A 199 5.41 3.96 3.62
C PHE A 199 6.02 5.21 4.25
N ASN A 200 5.40 6.38 4.08
CA ASN A 200 5.85 7.62 4.69
C ASN A 200 5.80 7.57 6.23
N SER A 201 4.84 6.86 6.82
CA SER A 201 4.78 6.63 8.27
C SER A 201 5.94 5.76 8.74
N ILE A 202 6.27 4.66 8.04
CA ILE A 202 7.46 3.84 8.33
C ILE A 202 8.73 4.70 8.26
N ILE A 203 8.94 5.42 7.16
CA ILE A 203 10.16 6.24 6.98
C ILE A 203 10.26 7.36 8.03
N SER A 204 9.13 7.90 8.51
CA SER A 204 9.15 8.87 9.61
C SER A 204 9.74 8.30 10.91
N VAL A 205 9.51 7.01 11.19
CA VAL A 205 10.16 6.30 12.31
C VAL A 205 11.67 6.12 12.05
N VAL A 206 12.05 5.70 10.83
CA VAL A 206 13.48 5.55 10.45
C VAL A 206 14.23 6.89 10.57
N GLU A 207 13.64 7.98 10.09
CA GLU A 207 14.19 9.33 10.19
C GLU A 207 14.41 9.75 11.66
N ASN A 208 13.50 9.37 12.56
CA ASN A 208 13.62 9.67 13.99
C ASN A 208 14.71 8.83 14.67
N GLU A 209 14.83 7.53 14.36
CA GLU A 209 15.94 6.70 14.91
C GLU A 209 17.31 7.14 14.37
N LEU A 210 17.40 7.58 13.11
CA LEU A 210 18.62 8.17 12.55
C LEU A 210 19.03 9.44 13.32
N VAL A 211 18.11 10.38 13.53
CA VAL A 211 18.38 11.63 14.26
C VAL A 211 18.75 11.35 15.72
N ASN A 212 18.05 10.44 16.40
CA ASN A 212 18.35 10.05 17.78
C ASN A 212 19.75 9.43 17.95
N ASN A 213 20.30 8.81 16.89
CA ASN A 213 21.66 8.28 16.90
C ASN A 213 22.74 9.28 16.41
N GLY A 214 22.33 10.43 15.85
CA GLY A 214 23.20 11.51 15.39
C GLY A 214 23.49 11.52 13.88
N PHE A 215 22.62 10.90 13.07
CA PHE A 215 22.74 10.86 11.61
C PHE A 215 21.73 11.80 10.93
N SER A 216 21.95 12.14 9.64
CA SER A 216 20.97 12.94 8.89
C SER A 216 19.75 12.13 8.48
N LYS A 217 18.59 12.79 8.41
CA LYS A 217 17.37 12.24 7.80
C LYS A 217 17.60 11.84 6.34
N ASP A 218 18.44 12.58 5.60
CA ASP A 218 18.73 12.34 4.17
C ASP A 218 19.17 10.91 3.83
N HIS A 219 19.68 10.16 4.81
CA HIS A 219 20.04 8.77 4.58
C HIS A 219 18.84 7.90 4.16
N VAL A 220 17.60 8.25 4.52
CA VAL A 220 16.42 7.48 4.09
C VAL A 220 16.12 7.60 2.60
N ASN A 221 16.72 8.56 1.89
CA ASN A 221 16.44 8.80 0.48
C ASN A 221 16.66 7.57 -0.41
N SER A 222 17.59 6.67 -0.06
CA SER A 222 17.75 5.41 -0.81
C SER A 222 16.52 4.50 -0.71
N LEU A 223 15.88 4.42 0.46
CA LEU A 223 14.66 3.64 0.67
C LEU A 223 13.49 4.26 -0.10
N ARG A 224 13.42 5.59 -0.17
CA ARG A 224 12.42 6.32 -0.97
C ARG A 224 12.59 6.04 -2.47
N THR A 225 13.83 6.05 -2.98
CA THR A 225 14.12 5.68 -4.38
C THR A 225 13.79 4.21 -4.69
N GLU A 226 14.09 3.29 -3.77
CA GLU A 226 13.80 1.86 -3.92
C GLU A 226 12.29 1.60 -3.94
N TYR A 227 11.54 2.21 -3.02
CA TYR A 227 10.07 2.13 -2.96
C TYR A 227 9.39 2.65 -4.23
N GLU A 228 9.79 3.83 -4.74
CA GLU A 228 9.23 4.38 -5.99
C GLU A 228 9.55 3.47 -7.20
N ALA A 229 10.73 2.82 -7.23
CA ALA A 229 11.06 1.84 -8.25
C ALA A 229 10.17 0.58 -8.15
N THR A 230 9.89 0.07 -6.94
CA THR A 230 8.91 -1.02 -6.76
C THR A 230 7.51 -0.58 -7.18
N LYS A 231 7.10 0.65 -6.87
CA LYS A 231 5.77 1.20 -7.21
C LYS A 231 5.54 1.24 -8.72
N GLU A 232 6.48 1.80 -9.48
CA GLU A 232 6.42 1.82 -10.94
C GLU A 232 6.53 0.43 -11.59
N ALA A 233 7.31 -0.49 -11.00
CA ALA A 233 7.32 -1.89 -11.42
C ALA A 233 5.95 -2.56 -11.16
N ARG A 234 5.29 -2.26 -10.04
CA ARG A 234 3.96 -2.77 -9.68
C ARG A 234 2.88 -2.27 -10.65
N ARG A 235 2.88 -0.97 -10.96
CA ARG A 235 2.04 -0.33 -12.00
C ARG A 235 2.24 -0.97 -13.38
N SER A 236 3.49 -1.17 -13.79
CA SER A 236 3.84 -1.80 -15.06
C SER A 236 3.31 -3.24 -15.16
N ASN A 237 3.47 -4.02 -14.09
CA ASN A 237 2.95 -5.39 -14.01
C ASN A 237 1.41 -5.43 -14.01
N LEU A 238 0.74 -4.48 -13.35
CA LEU A 238 -0.72 -4.34 -13.37
C LEU A 238 -1.24 -4.03 -14.79
N TYR A 239 -0.59 -3.09 -15.50
CA TYR A 239 -0.93 -2.75 -16.88
C TYR A 239 -0.76 -3.94 -17.83
N ASN A 240 0.34 -4.70 -17.72
CA ASN A 240 0.55 -5.90 -18.53
C ASN A 240 -0.52 -6.98 -18.27
N LYS A 241 -0.85 -7.26 -17.00
CA LYS A 241 -1.97 -8.14 -16.63
C LYS A 241 -3.32 -7.69 -17.19
N ALA A 242 -3.57 -6.38 -17.26
CA ALA A 242 -4.80 -5.84 -17.84
C ALA A 242 -4.87 -6.07 -19.36
N LEU A 243 -3.75 -5.96 -20.08
CA LEU A 243 -3.69 -6.27 -21.52
C LEU A 243 -3.88 -7.76 -21.81
N GLU A 244 -3.38 -8.65 -20.95
CA GLU A 244 -3.55 -10.12 -21.08
C GLU A 244 -5.01 -10.61 -20.94
N MET A 245 -5.94 -9.74 -20.54
CA MET A 245 -7.35 -10.09 -20.29
C MET A 245 -8.34 -9.62 -21.38
N LEU A 246 -7.88 -8.98 -22.45
CA LEU A 246 -8.72 -8.39 -23.50
C LEU A 246 -9.06 -9.37 -24.65
#